data_AF-A0A8R7Q8R0-F1
#
_entry.id   AF-A0A8R7Q8R0-F1
#
_cell.length_a   1.000
_cell.length_b   1.000
_cell.length_c   1.000
_cell.angle_alpha   90.00
_cell.angle_beta   90.00
_cell.angle_gamma   90.00
#
_symmetry.space_group_name_H-M   'P 1'
#
loop_
_entity.id
_entity.type
_entity.pdbx_description
1 polymer ?
#
loop_
_entity_poly.entity_id
_entity_poly.type
_entity_poly.pdbx_seq_one_letter_code
_entity_poly.pdbx_strand_id
1 'polypeptide(L)'
;KLKKLLEVYESRLPRSKYLPGDFISLADLSHFSFMRYFMTTEYADQLDTYPHVKAWWAALLARPSVKKVMVGMPPDFGFGAFLCKEYIIAM
;
A
#
# COMPACT_ATOMS: atom_id res chain seq x y z
N LYS A 1 9.12 12.89 1.36
CA LYS A 1 8.20 12.93 0.18
C LYS A 1 6.95 12.07 0.39
N LEU A 2 7.05 10.92 1.05
CA LEU A 2 5.92 10.02 1.33
C LEU A 2 4.75 10.64 2.12
N LYS A 3 5.06 11.41 3.17
CA LYS A 3 4.05 12.13 3.96
C LYS A 3 3.06 12.94 3.10
N LYS A 4 3.58 13.67 2.10
CA LYS A 4 2.77 14.47 1.17
C LYS A 4 1.87 13.60 0.28
N LEU A 5 2.32 12.40 -0.09
CA LEU A 5 1.49 11.44 -0.85
C LEU A 5 0.35 10.90 0.01
N LEU A 6 0.64 10.50 1.26
CA LEU A 6 -0.37 10.03 2.20
C LEU A 6 -1.41 11.10 2.50
N GLU A 7 -1.00 12.37 2.66
CA GLU A 7 -1.92 13.51 2.81
C GLU A 7 -2.81 13.72 1.56
N VAL A 8 -2.27 13.50 0.36
CA VAL A 8 -3.06 13.56 -0.88
C VAL A 8 -4.06 12.41 -0.95
N TYR A 9 -3.71 11.20 -0.53
CA TYR A 9 -4.65 10.08 -0.47
C TYR A 9 -5.74 10.30 0.57
N GLU A 10 -5.35 10.72 1.77
CA GLU A 10 -6.27 11.00 2.87
C GLU A 10 -7.28 12.10 2.52
N SER A 11 -6.91 13.09 1.69
CA SER A 11 -7.83 14.13 1.22
C SER A 11 -8.72 13.72 0.03
N ARG A 12 -8.39 12.62 -0.65
CA ARG A 12 -9.14 12.10 -1.82
C ARG A 12 -10.11 10.99 -1.47
N LEU A 13 -9.67 10.03 -0.65
CA LEU A 13 -10.44 8.85 -0.24
C LEU A 13 -11.74 9.12 0.56
N PRO A 14 -11.98 10.29 1.19
CA PRO A 14 -13.29 10.60 1.75
C PRO A 14 -14.38 10.75 0.69
N ARG A 15 -14.01 11.05 -0.56
CA ARG A 15 -14.94 11.30 -1.68
C ARG A 15 -15.11 10.10 -2.60
N SER A 16 -14.28 9.06 -2.47
CA SER A 16 -14.31 7.91 -3.35
C SER A 16 -13.76 6.66 -2.66
N LYS A 17 -14.42 5.52 -2.88
CA LYS A 17 -14.02 4.22 -2.28
C LYS A 17 -12.63 3.75 -2.74
N TYR A 18 -12.21 4.16 -3.92
CA TYR A 18 -10.90 3.92 -4.53
C TYR A 18 -10.33 5.22 -5.13
N LEU A 19 -9.06 5.23 -5.54
CA LEU A 19 -8.32 6.45 -5.91
C LEU A 19 -8.99 7.32 -7.00
N PRO A 20 -9.64 6.76 -8.04
CA PRO A 20 -10.36 7.55 -9.04
C PRO A 20 -11.90 7.43 -8.95
N GLY A 21 -12.47 6.66 -8.04
CA GLY A 21 -13.92 6.47 -7.97
C GLY A 21 -14.38 5.21 -7.23
N ASP A 22 -15.46 4.60 -7.69
CA ASP A 22 -16.13 3.46 -7.02
C ASP A 22 -15.57 2.08 -7.40
N PHE A 23 -14.69 2.02 -8.40
CA PHE A 23 -14.08 0.78 -8.90
C PHE A 23 -12.56 0.81 -8.74
N ILE A 24 -11.97 -0.38 -8.59
CA ILE A 24 -10.51 -0.51 -8.65
C ILE A 24 -10.05 -0.08 -10.04
N SER A 25 -8.99 0.70 -10.06
CA SER A 25 -8.40 1.20 -11.29
C SER A 25 -6.93 0.84 -11.39
N LEU A 26 -6.34 1.13 -12.54
CA LEU A 26 -4.90 1.07 -12.72
C LEU A 26 -4.16 1.94 -11.70
N ALA A 27 -4.76 3.07 -11.29
CA ALA A 27 -4.16 3.92 -10.26
C ALA A 27 -4.07 3.21 -8.91
N ASP A 28 -5.06 2.40 -8.53
CA ASP A 28 -4.97 1.62 -7.29
C ASP A 28 -3.91 0.51 -7.40
N LEU A 29 -3.83 -0.15 -8.56
CA LEU A 29 -2.86 -1.23 -8.80
C LEU A 29 -1.40 -0.72 -8.84
N SER A 30 -1.16 0.46 -9.44
CA SER A 30 0.19 1.03 -9.48
C SER A 30 0.69 1.44 -8.11
N HIS A 31 -0.19 1.95 -7.24
CA HIS A 31 0.13 2.29 -5.86
C HIS A 31 0.08 1.09 -4.91
N PHE A 32 -0.61 0.01 -5.27
CA PHE A 32 -0.72 -1.21 -4.47
C PHE A 32 0.65 -1.86 -4.22
N SER A 33 1.48 -2.00 -5.26
CA SER A 33 2.82 -2.60 -5.13
C SER A 33 3.68 -1.82 -4.15
N PHE A 34 3.67 -0.49 -4.25
CA PHE A 34 4.41 0.38 -3.33
C PHE A 34 3.90 0.25 -1.90
N MET A 35 2.58 0.31 -1.69
CA MET A 35 1.97 0.17 -0.37
C MET A 35 2.25 -1.21 0.25
N ARG A 36 2.26 -2.27 -0.55
CA ARG A 36 2.55 -3.64 -0.08
C ARG A 36 3.92 -3.76 0.56
N TYR A 37 4.94 -3.12 -0.02
CA TYR A 37 6.30 -3.09 0.53
C TYR A 37 6.45 -2.03 1.62
N PHE A 38 5.72 -0.92 1.54
CA PHE A 38 5.69 0.04 2.64
C PHE A 38 5.18 -0.61 3.95
N MET A 39 4.14 -1.44 3.87
CA MET A 39 3.59 -2.19 5.01
C MET A 39 4.55 -3.22 5.62
N THR A 40 5.68 -3.54 4.97
CA THR A 40 6.70 -4.44 5.53
C THR A 40 7.82 -3.68 6.24
N THR A 41 7.78 -2.35 6.23
CA THR A 41 8.73 -1.50 6.93
C THR A 41 8.26 -1.16 8.36
N GLU A 42 9.18 -0.66 9.19
CA GLU A 42 8.86 -0.15 10.53
C GLU A 42 7.92 1.08 10.51
N TYR A 43 7.74 1.71 9.35
CA TYR A 43 6.88 2.87 9.18
C TYR A 43 5.42 2.50 8.91
N ALA A 44 5.08 1.20 8.86
CA ALA A 44 3.70 0.75 8.66
C ALA A 44 2.74 1.38 9.68
N ASP A 45 3.19 1.56 10.93
CA ASP A 45 2.41 2.16 12.01
C ASP A 45 2.05 3.64 11.74
N GLN A 46 2.79 4.34 10.88
CA GLN A 46 2.47 5.72 10.51
C GLN A 46 1.14 5.83 9.76
N LEU A 47 0.67 4.74 9.12
CA LEU A 47 -0.62 4.71 8.45
C LEU A 47 -1.81 4.77 9.42
N ASP A 48 -1.60 4.52 10.71
CA ASP A 48 -2.66 4.68 11.71
C ASP A 48 -3.09 6.15 11.87
N THR A 49 -2.23 7.09 11.46
CA THR A 49 -2.54 8.52 11.39
C THR A 49 -3.49 8.86 10.23
N TYR A 50 -3.67 7.95 9.27
CA TYR A 50 -4.40 8.16 8.00
C TYR A 50 -5.55 7.14 7.86
N PRO A 51 -6.67 7.32 8.58
CA PRO A 51 -7.76 6.35 8.66
C PRO A 51 -8.40 6.05 7.29
N HIS A 52 -8.47 7.01 6.37
CA HIS A 52 -9.06 6.76 5.04
C HIS A 52 -8.12 5.92 4.17
N VAL A 53 -6.80 6.19 4.23
CA VAL A 53 -5.80 5.35 3.56
C VAL A 53 -5.81 3.92 4.12
N LYS A 54 -5.93 3.76 5.44
CA LYS A 54 -6.03 2.44 6.08
C LYS A 54 -7.29 1.68 5.65
N ALA A 55 -8.43 2.36 5.56
CA ALA A 55 -9.68 1.77 5.08
C ALA A 55 -9.59 1.33 3.61
N TRP A 56 -8.99 2.16 2.75
CA TRP A 56 -8.73 1.81 1.34
C TRP A 56 -7.81 0.60 1.22
N TRP A 57 -6.73 0.54 2.00
CA TRP A 57 -5.82 -0.59 2.02
C TRP A 57 -6.54 -1.88 2.46
N ALA A 58 -7.34 -1.82 3.51
CA ALA A 58 -8.15 -2.97 3.97
C ALA A 58 -9.17 -3.42 2.89
N ALA A 59 -9.81 -2.49 2.19
CA ALA A 59 -10.74 -2.79 1.11
C ALA A 59 -10.05 -3.50 -0.07
N LEU A 60 -8.81 -3.11 -0.40
CA LEU A 60 -8.00 -3.81 -1.40
C LEU A 60 -7.67 -5.24 -0.95
N LEU A 61 -7.17 -5.41 0.28
CA LEU A 61 -6.80 -6.70 0.85
C LEU A 61 -7.98 -7.68 0.99
N ALA A 62 -9.20 -7.18 1.16
CA ALA A 62 -10.40 -8.01 1.24
C ALA A 62 -10.65 -8.81 -0.05
N ARG A 63 -10.13 -8.37 -1.20
CA ARG A 63 -10.45 -8.96 -2.51
C ARG A 63 -9.62 -10.22 -2.79
N PRO A 64 -10.25 -11.30 -3.28
CA PRO A 64 -9.56 -12.55 -3.55
C PRO A 64 -8.52 -12.43 -4.67
N SER A 65 -8.73 -11.55 -5.65
CA SER A 65 -7.74 -11.26 -6.70
C SER A 65 -6.47 -10.62 -6.14
N VAL A 66 -6.61 -9.67 -5.21
CA VAL A 66 -5.48 -8.99 -4.55
C VAL A 66 -4.69 -9.96 -3.69
N LYS A 67 -5.38 -10.82 -2.93
CA LYS A 67 -4.73 -11.88 -2.14
C LYS A 67 -3.86 -12.80 -3.01
N LYS A 68 -4.32 -13.17 -4.21
CA LYS A 68 -3.51 -13.95 -5.16
C LYS A 68 -2.25 -13.21 -5.62
N VAL A 69 -2.35 -11.90 -5.90
CA VAL A 69 -1.20 -11.08 -6.28
C VAL A 69 -0.18 -11.00 -5.13
N MET A 70 -0.64 -10.90 -3.88
CA MET A 70 0.27 -10.86 -2.73
C MET A 70 1.07 -12.15 -2.54
N VAL A 71 0.54 -13.30 -2.93
CA VAL A 71 1.30 -14.56 -2.90
C VAL A 71 2.47 -14.51 -3.88
N GLY A 72 2.30 -13.83 -5.02
CA GLY A 72 3.37 -13.59 -6.00
C GLY A 72 4.30 -12.42 -5.67
N MET A 73 3.99 -11.64 -4.62
CA MET A 73 4.82 -10.54 -4.12
C MET A 73 5.26 -10.82 -2.69
N PRO A 74 6.26 -11.70 -2.53
CA PRO A 74 6.78 -12.01 -1.21
C PRO A 74 7.39 -10.74 -0.58
N PRO A 75 7.18 -10.51 0.73
CA PRO A 75 7.58 -9.28 1.42
C PRO A 75 9.09 -9.04 1.43
N ASP A 76 9.88 -10.08 1.14
CA ASP A 76 11.33 -10.08 1.08
C ASP A 76 11.88 -10.11 -0.35
N PHE A 77 11.02 -9.95 -1.37
CA PHE A 77 11.35 -10.14 -2.79
C PHE A 77 12.02 -11.50 -3.11
N GLY A 78 11.94 -12.48 -2.21
CA GLY A 78 12.67 -13.74 -2.31
C GLY A 78 14.16 -13.68 -1.93
N PHE A 79 14.63 -12.55 -1.38
CA PHE A 79 16.02 -12.35 -0.92
C PHE A 79 16.20 -12.55 0.59
N GLY A 80 15.15 -12.93 1.32
CA GLY A 80 15.18 -13.02 2.78
C GLY A 80 14.99 -11.67 3.47
N ALA A 81 14.34 -11.68 4.64
CA ALA A 81 13.87 -10.49 5.34
C ALA A 81 14.97 -9.46 5.69
N PHE A 82 16.24 -9.89 5.77
CA PHE A 82 17.37 -9.04 6.10
C PHE A 82 17.86 -8.20 4.92
N LEU A 83 18.04 -8.80 3.73
CA LEU A 83 18.50 -8.10 2.53
C LEU A 83 17.45 -7.15 1.96
N CYS A 84 16.16 -7.50 2.13
CA CYS A 84 15.06 -6.66 1.68
C CYS A 84 14.95 -5.35 2.50
N LYS A 85 15.22 -5.38 3.81
CA LYS A 85 15.22 -4.16 4.65
C LYS A 85 16.27 -3.16 4.18
N GLU A 86 17.49 -3.61 3.93
CA GLU A 86 18.58 -2.77 3.43
C GLU A 86 18.25 -2.15 2.05
N TYR A 87 17.69 -2.93 1.12
CA TYR A 87 17.35 -2.45 -0.22
C TYR A 87 16.20 -1.43 -0.23
N ILE A 88 15.15 -1.63 0.58
CA ILE A 88 14.02 -0.70 0.67
C ILE A 88 14.44 0.61 1.36
N ILE A 89 15.31 0.55 2.38
CA ILE A 89 15.84 1.78 3.03
C ILE A 89 16.79 2.55 2.09
N ALA A 90 17.45 1.85 1.16
CA ALA A 90 18.39 2.44 0.21
C ALA A 90 17.73 3.13 -1.01
N MET A 91 16.40 3.05 -1.19
CA MET A 91 15.64 3.69 -2.29
C MET A 91 14.87 4.94 -1.84
#